data_AF-A0A7S1PZ81-F1
#
_entry.id   AF-A0A7S1PZ81-F1
#
_cell.length_a   1.000
_cell.length_b   1.000
_cell.length_c   1.000
_cell.angle_alpha   90.00
_cell.angle_beta   90.00
_cell.angle_gamma   90.00
#
_symmetry.space_group_name_H-M   'P 1'
#
loop_
_entity.id
_entity.type
_entity.pdbx_description
1 polymer ?
#
loop_
_entity_poly.entity_id
_entity_poly.type
_entity_poly.pdbx_seq_one_letter_code
_entity_poly.pdbx_strand_id
1 'polypeptide(L)'
;GEEAASLPRLLEALALLRAHAPGTADALLRRATDLAPHLGLPGMLQAASALARLRLRHEHFLGEVAERVVGQHAPALTAADLEVLLRAWTGLRAPHDGLLEAIRGALRRCPEHQRARLLPMAEEFASVEPPGVRWAAPRAQESGPS
;
A
#
# COMPACT_ATOMS: atom_id res chain seq x y z
N GLY A 1 12.94 -5.62 18.65
CA GLY A 1 12.56 -5.26 20.03
C GLY A 1 11.06 -5.35 20.18
N GLU A 2 10.57 -5.59 21.39
CA GLU A 2 9.15 -5.80 21.73
C GLU A 2 8.21 -4.73 21.15
N GLU A 3 8.70 -3.49 21.04
CA GLU A 3 7.96 -2.36 20.46
C GLU A 3 7.65 -2.52 18.97
N ALA A 4 8.60 -3.04 18.18
CA ALA A 4 8.40 -3.31 16.75
C ALA A 4 7.36 -4.42 16.50
N ALA A 5 7.15 -5.32 17.46
CA ALA A 5 6.11 -6.34 17.39
C ALA A 5 4.72 -5.83 17.83
N SER A 6 4.69 -4.87 18.75
CA SER A 6 3.46 -4.32 19.33
C SER A 6 2.81 -3.24 18.46
N LEU A 7 3.60 -2.46 17.72
CA LEU A 7 3.09 -1.32 16.96
C LEU A 7 2.09 -1.70 15.84
N PRO A 8 2.33 -2.71 14.98
CA PRO A 8 1.35 -3.11 13.98
C PRO A 8 0.02 -3.58 14.62
N ARG A 9 0.10 -4.22 15.79
CA ARG A 9 -1.09 -4.67 16.55
C ARG A 9 -1.89 -3.50 17.10
N LEU A 10 -1.22 -2.44 17.56
CA LEU A 10 -1.89 -1.22 18.04
C LEU A 10 -2.60 -0.47 16.90
N LEU A 11 -1.96 -0.36 15.73
CA LEU A 11 -2.58 0.21 14.53
C LEU A 11 -3.80 -0.63 14.10
N GLU A 12 -3.67 -1.95 14.10
CA GLU A 12 -4.79 -2.84 13.78
C GLU A 12 -5.94 -2.73 14.79
N ALA A 13 -5.63 -2.66 16.10
CA ALA A 13 -6.64 -2.47 17.13
C ALA A 13 -7.42 -1.16 16.94
N LEU A 14 -6.73 -0.06 16.61
CA LEU A 14 -7.40 1.20 16.27
C LEU A 14 -8.29 1.06 15.03
N ALA A 15 -7.80 0.38 13.99
CA ALA A 15 -8.56 0.12 12.78
C ALA A 15 -9.81 -0.74 13.05
N LEU A 16 -9.72 -1.75 13.92
CA LEU A 16 -10.83 -2.62 14.31
C LEU A 16 -11.88 -1.88 15.14
N LEU A 17 -11.44 -1.06 16.09
CA LEU A 17 -12.34 -0.26 16.94
C LEU A 17 -12.99 0.91 16.18
N ARG A 18 -12.55 1.19 14.94
CA ARG A 18 -12.93 2.39 14.16
C ARG A 18 -12.77 3.66 14.99
N ALA A 19 -11.85 3.64 15.96
CA ALA A 19 -11.67 4.72 16.91
C ALA A 19 -11.07 5.90 16.17
N HIS A 20 -11.86 6.96 15.98
CA HIS A 20 -11.39 8.17 15.32
C HIS A 20 -10.63 9.04 16.34
N ALA A 21 -9.38 8.68 16.59
CA ALA A 21 -8.46 9.41 17.45
C ALA A 21 -7.27 9.92 16.62
N PRO A 22 -7.44 11.03 15.88
CA PRO A 22 -6.44 11.51 14.91
C PRO A 22 -5.07 11.75 15.56
N GLY A 23 -5.02 12.30 16.78
CA GLY A 23 -3.76 12.49 17.51
C GLY A 23 -3.02 11.20 17.85
N THR A 24 -3.76 10.13 18.19
CA THR A 24 -3.18 8.80 18.48
C THR A 24 -2.70 8.13 17.20
N ALA A 25 -3.47 8.24 16.11
CA ALA A 25 -3.09 7.68 14.82
C ALA A 25 -1.81 8.32 14.27
N ASP A 26 -1.70 9.65 14.35
CA ASP A 26 -0.50 10.39 13.94
C ASP A 26 0.74 10.02 14.77
N ALA A 27 0.58 9.87 16.08
CA ALA A 27 1.69 9.47 16.96
C ALA A 27 2.18 8.06 16.62
N LEU A 28 1.27 7.12 16.39
CA LEU A 28 1.61 5.75 15.99
C LEU A 28 2.21 5.69 14.58
N LEU A 29 1.77 6.54 13.65
CA LEU A 29 2.32 6.64 12.29
C LEU A 29 3.76 7.15 12.26
N ARG A 30 4.06 8.21 13.02
CA ARG A 30 5.43 8.68 13.19
C ARG A 30 6.31 7.56 13.74
N ARG A 31 5.83 6.89 14.79
CA ARG A 31 6.55 5.75 15.38
C ARG A 31 6.70 4.57 14.41
N ALA A 32 5.72 4.34 13.55
CA ALA A 32 5.76 3.29 12.53
C ALA A 32 6.80 3.58 11.47
N THR A 33 7.00 4.85 11.12
CA THR A 33 8.05 5.28 10.21
C THR A 33 9.43 5.00 10.81
N ASP A 34 9.66 5.40 12.07
CA ASP A 34 10.94 5.15 12.77
C ASP A 34 11.26 3.66 12.92
N LEU A 35 10.22 2.85 13.13
CA LEU A 35 10.36 1.41 13.35
C LEU A 35 10.23 0.58 12.07
N ALA A 36 9.81 1.15 10.95
CA ALA A 36 9.68 0.45 9.66
C ALA A 36 10.94 -0.36 9.31
N PRO A 37 12.16 0.12 9.60
CA PRO A 37 13.36 -0.66 9.32
C PRO A 37 13.50 -1.98 10.07
N HIS A 38 12.84 -2.07 11.21
CA HIS A 38 12.90 -3.18 12.15
C HIS A 38 11.66 -4.07 12.11
N LEU A 39 10.66 -3.72 11.31
CA LEU A 39 9.48 -4.56 11.08
C LEU A 39 9.88 -5.72 10.17
N GLY A 40 9.39 -6.92 10.48
CA GLY A 40 9.38 -8.01 9.50
C GLY A 40 8.20 -7.86 8.54
N LEU A 41 8.24 -8.60 7.41
CA LEU A 41 7.15 -8.59 6.42
C LEU A 41 5.74 -8.69 7.03
N PRO A 42 5.43 -9.61 7.97
CA PRO A 42 4.09 -9.68 8.56
C PRO A 42 3.67 -8.38 9.27
N GLY A 43 4.60 -7.74 9.98
CA GLY A 43 4.35 -6.48 10.68
C GLY A 43 4.15 -5.31 9.71
N MET A 44 4.94 -5.27 8.62
CA MET A 44 4.77 -4.27 7.56
C MET A 44 3.39 -4.38 6.90
N LEU A 45 2.98 -5.60 6.52
CA LEU A 45 1.69 -5.86 5.88
C LEU A 45 0.51 -5.55 6.81
N GLN A 46 0.62 -5.93 8.08
CA GLN A 46 -0.39 -5.63 9.09
C GLN A 46 -0.55 -4.12 9.29
N ALA A 47 0.56 -3.38 9.39
CA ALA A 47 0.53 -1.92 9.50
C ALA A 47 -0.09 -1.26 8.25
N ALA A 48 0.34 -1.65 7.04
CA ALA A 48 -0.23 -1.13 5.80
C ALA A 48 -1.74 -1.41 5.66
N SER A 49 -2.17 -2.62 6.02
CA SER A 49 -3.59 -3.00 6.05
C SER A 49 -4.39 -2.15 7.05
N ALA A 50 -3.84 -1.92 8.25
CA ALA A 50 -4.46 -1.05 9.26
C ALA A 50 -4.62 0.39 8.75
N LEU A 51 -3.60 0.94 8.10
CA LEU A 51 -3.67 2.27 7.49
C LEU A 51 -4.74 2.36 6.39
N ALA A 52 -4.83 1.35 5.54
CA ALA A 52 -5.87 1.29 4.50
C ALA A 52 -7.29 1.27 5.11
N ARG A 53 -7.49 0.52 6.20
CA ARG A 53 -8.78 0.47 6.93
C ARG A 53 -9.12 1.79 7.59
N LEU A 54 -8.11 2.49 8.14
CA LEU A 54 -8.26 3.83 8.71
C LEU A 54 -8.35 4.94 7.65
N ARG A 55 -8.10 4.61 6.37
CA ARG A 55 -7.99 5.57 5.25
C ARG A 55 -6.93 6.65 5.50
N LEU A 56 -5.84 6.28 6.16
CA LEU A 56 -4.73 7.17 6.49
C LEU A 56 -3.56 6.91 5.54
N ARG A 57 -3.35 7.83 4.60
CA ARG A 57 -2.22 7.77 3.66
C ARG A 57 -1.02 8.47 4.27
N HIS A 58 0.06 7.74 4.50
CA HIS A 58 1.31 8.27 5.04
C HIS A 58 2.46 7.93 4.10
N GLU A 59 2.80 8.85 3.20
CA GLU A 59 3.67 8.59 2.03
C GLU A 59 5.05 8.05 2.40
N HIS A 60 5.71 8.64 3.40
CA HIS A 60 7.06 8.21 3.82
C HIS A 60 7.05 6.75 4.31
N PHE A 61 6.19 6.42 5.27
CA PHE A 61 6.00 5.04 5.74
C PHE A 61 5.69 4.05 4.61
N LEU A 62 4.78 4.41 3.69
CA LEU A 62 4.43 3.54 2.57
C LEU A 62 5.61 3.35 1.61
N GLY A 63 6.37 4.40 1.33
CA GLY A 63 7.61 4.31 0.55
C GLY A 63 8.62 3.36 1.19
N GLU A 64 8.90 3.54 2.48
CA GLU A 64 9.83 2.67 3.23
C GLU A 64 9.38 1.20 3.22
N VAL A 65 8.09 0.93 3.45
CA VAL A 65 7.58 -0.44 3.38
C VAL A 65 7.72 -1.01 1.97
N ALA A 66 7.37 -0.23 0.94
CA ALA A 66 7.46 -0.69 -0.46
C ALA A 66 8.90 -1.02 -0.84
N GLU A 67 9.86 -0.14 -0.55
CA GLU A 67 11.29 -0.35 -0.82
C GLU A 67 11.82 -1.61 -0.12
N ARG A 68 11.41 -1.85 1.13
CA ARG A 68 11.82 -3.05 1.86
C ARG A 68 11.19 -4.32 1.30
N VAL A 69 9.92 -4.27 0.96
CA VAL A 69 9.24 -5.40 0.31
C VAL A 69 9.96 -5.75 -1.00
N VAL A 70 10.26 -4.76 -1.82
CA VAL A 70 10.97 -4.93 -3.10
C VAL A 70 12.38 -5.47 -2.88
N GLY A 71 13.17 -4.84 -2.00
CA GLY A 71 14.58 -5.16 -1.82
C GLY A 71 14.86 -6.44 -1.02
N GLN A 72 13.96 -6.85 -0.11
CA GLN A 72 14.26 -7.90 0.86
C GLN A 72 13.26 -9.07 0.85
N HIS A 73 12.01 -8.84 0.39
CA HIS A 73 10.94 -9.83 0.55
C HIS A 73 10.31 -10.30 -0.77
N ALA A 74 10.57 -9.62 -1.90
CA ALA A 74 9.95 -9.91 -3.19
C ALA A 74 10.03 -11.38 -3.65
N PRO A 75 11.13 -12.13 -3.44
CA PRO A 75 11.18 -13.54 -3.80
C PRO A 75 10.23 -14.42 -2.98
N ALA A 76 9.96 -14.05 -1.72
CA ALA A 76 9.21 -14.82 -0.73
C ALA A 76 7.72 -14.45 -0.65
N LEU A 77 7.25 -13.47 -1.42
CA LEU A 77 5.85 -13.04 -1.40
C LEU A 77 4.91 -14.18 -1.78
N THR A 78 3.96 -14.45 -0.89
CA THR A 78 2.86 -15.40 -1.11
C THR A 78 1.64 -14.73 -1.73
N ALA A 79 0.70 -15.50 -2.25
CA ALA A 79 -0.56 -14.96 -2.77
C ALA A 79 -1.37 -14.16 -1.72
N ALA A 80 -1.26 -14.51 -0.44
CA ALA A 80 -1.90 -13.76 0.64
C ALA A 80 -1.23 -12.40 0.85
N ASP A 81 0.10 -12.36 0.81
CA ASP A 81 0.86 -11.10 0.93
C ASP A 81 0.54 -10.16 -0.23
N LEU A 82 0.48 -10.70 -1.46
CA LEU A 82 0.10 -9.93 -2.65
C LEU A 82 -1.28 -9.33 -2.51
N GLU A 83 -2.26 -10.10 -2.02
CA GLU A 83 -3.60 -9.58 -1.79
C GLU A 83 -3.61 -8.41 -0.80
N VAL A 84 -2.87 -8.51 0.31
CA VAL A 84 -2.78 -7.43 1.31
C VAL A 84 -2.12 -6.20 0.70
N LEU A 85 -0.99 -6.35 0.00
CA LEU A 85 -0.30 -5.25 -0.68
C LEU A 85 -1.21 -4.55 -1.69
N LEU A 86 -1.86 -5.32 -2.56
CA LEU A 86 -2.76 -4.80 -3.59
C LEU A 86 -3.93 -4.04 -2.97
N ARG A 87 -4.60 -4.62 -1.95
CA ARG A 87 -5.71 -3.93 -1.27
C ARG A 87 -5.25 -2.65 -0.57
N ALA A 88 -4.11 -2.69 0.11
CA ALA A 88 -3.63 -1.56 0.88
C ALA A 88 -3.17 -0.41 -0.02
N TRP A 89 -2.32 -0.66 -1.01
CA TRP A 89 -1.80 0.38 -1.90
C TRP A 89 -2.88 0.97 -2.81
N THR A 90 -3.79 0.15 -3.32
CA THR A 90 -4.95 0.62 -4.10
C THR A 90 -5.90 1.44 -3.22
N GLY A 91 -6.29 0.93 -2.04
CA GLY A 91 -7.20 1.62 -1.14
C GLY A 91 -6.65 2.95 -0.60
N LEU A 92 -5.33 3.04 -0.42
CA LEU A 92 -4.64 4.26 -0.02
C LEU A 92 -4.28 5.17 -1.20
N ARG A 93 -4.55 4.77 -2.45
CA ARG A 93 -4.13 5.48 -3.66
C ARG A 93 -2.64 5.87 -3.62
N ALA A 94 -1.78 4.89 -3.32
CA ALA A 94 -0.35 5.08 -3.21
C ALA A 94 0.34 4.35 -4.38
N PRO A 95 0.48 4.94 -5.57
CA PRO A 95 1.16 4.27 -6.67
C PRO A 95 2.65 4.06 -6.33
N HIS A 96 3.21 2.91 -6.76
CA HIS A 96 4.61 2.59 -6.55
C HIS A 96 5.12 1.58 -7.59
N ASP A 97 5.93 2.04 -8.55
CA ASP A 97 6.36 1.24 -9.70
C ASP A 97 7.19 0.02 -9.30
N GLY A 98 8.16 0.20 -8.40
CA GLY A 98 8.99 -0.92 -7.92
C GLY A 98 8.18 -2.03 -7.27
N LEU A 99 7.16 -1.67 -6.47
CA LEU A 99 6.26 -2.62 -5.84
C LEU A 99 5.36 -3.31 -6.86
N LEU A 100 4.85 -2.57 -7.85
CA LEU A 100 4.05 -3.14 -8.94
C LEU A 100 4.85 -4.19 -9.73
N GLU A 101 6.11 -3.91 -10.04
CA GLU A 101 6.99 -4.87 -10.72
C GLU A 101 7.30 -6.09 -9.84
N ALA A 102 7.54 -5.91 -8.53
CA ALA A 102 7.70 -7.02 -7.60
C ALA A 102 6.45 -7.91 -7.53
N ILE A 103 5.25 -7.30 -7.49
CA ILE A 103 3.96 -8.01 -7.53
C ILE A 103 3.81 -8.79 -8.85
N ARG A 104 4.08 -8.17 -10.00
CA ARG A 104 4.04 -8.84 -11.31
C ARG A 104 5.02 -10.00 -11.39
N GLY A 105 6.20 -9.86 -10.80
CA GLY A 105 7.18 -10.94 -10.68
C GLY A 105 6.67 -12.10 -9.82
N ALA A 106 6.04 -11.79 -8.69
CA ALA A 106 5.46 -12.79 -7.78
C ALA A 106 4.24 -13.51 -8.38
N LEU A 107 3.36 -12.80 -9.09
CA LEU A 107 2.19 -13.37 -9.76
C LEU A 107 2.56 -14.43 -10.80
N ARG A 108 3.71 -14.27 -11.48
CA ARG A 108 4.23 -15.28 -12.43
C ARG A 108 4.57 -16.61 -11.76
N ARG A 109 4.83 -16.62 -10.45
CA ARG A 109 5.14 -17.81 -9.65
C ARG A 109 3.91 -18.40 -8.96
N CYS A 110 2.78 -17.70 -8.94
CA CYS A 110 1.55 -18.19 -8.34
C CYS A 110 0.90 -19.29 -9.21
N PRO A 111 0.26 -20.30 -8.59
CA PRO A 111 -0.66 -21.20 -9.27
C PRO A 111 -1.73 -20.42 -10.05
N GLU A 112 -2.16 -20.96 -11.19
CA GLU A 112 -3.08 -20.29 -12.13
C GLU A 112 -4.36 -19.78 -11.46
N HIS A 113 -4.99 -20.57 -10.60
CA HIS A 113 -6.22 -20.18 -9.89
C HIS A 113 -6.01 -18.98 -8.95
N GLN A 114 -4.86 -18.87 -8.28
CA GLN A 114 -4.53 -17.71 -7.44
C GLN A 114 -4.20 -16.50 -8.30
N ARG A 115 -3.44 -16.71 -9.38
CA ARG A 115 -3.07 -15.66 -10.33
C ARG A 115 -4.32 -15.04 -10.97
N ALA A 116 -5.27 -15.86 -11.44
CA ALA A 116 -6.52 -15.39 -12.05
C ALA A 116 -7.35 -14.51 -11.09
N ARG A 117 -7.32 -14.82 -9.79
CA ARG A 117 -8.00 -14.02 -8.75
C ARG A 117 -7.29 -12.69 -8.47
N LEU A 118 -5.95 -12.67 -8.48
CA LEU A 118 -5.15 -11.50 -8.11
C LEU A 118 -4.84 -10.56 -9.29
N LEU A 119 -4.89 -11.05 -10.52
CA LEU A 119 -4.57 -10.28 -11.72
C LEU A 119 -5.43 -9.01 -11.87
N PRO A 120 -6.77 -9.07 -11.70
CA PRO A 120 -7.60 -7.86 -11.80
C PRO A 120 -7.23 -6.80 -10.74
N MET A 121 -6.84 -7.25 -9.54
CA MET A 121 -6.41 -6.34 -8.47
C MET A 121 -5.06 -5.67 -8.80
N ALA A 122 -4.16 -6.39 -9.48
CA ALA A 122 -2.89 -5.84 -9.94
C ALA A 122 -3.08 -4.85 -11.10
N GLU A 123 -4.05 -5.08 -11.97
CA GLU A 123 -4.45 -4.13 -13.01
C GLU A 123 -5.05 -2.87 -12.40
N GLU A 124 -5.94 -3.02 -11.41
CA GLU A 124 -6.48 -1.88 -10.65
C GLU A 124 -5.36 -1.08 -10.00
N PHE A 125 -4.43 -1.74 -9.30
CA PHE A 125 -3.27 -1.08 -8.69
C PHE A 125 -2.41 -0.34 -9.72
N ALA A 126 -2.17 -0.94 -10.89
CA ALA A 126 -1.41 -0.31 -11.98
C ALA A 126 -2.08 0.96 -12.53
N SER A 127 -3.39 1.09 -12.37
CA SER A 127 -4.16 2.27 -12.78
C SER A 127 -4.33 3.34 -11.68
N VAL A 128 -3.76 3.11 -10.50
CA VAL A 128 -3.84 4.07 -9.40
C VAL A 128 -3.06 5.33 -9.74
N GLU A 129 -3.76 6.46 -9.81
CA GLU A 129 -3.12 7.77 -9.93
C GLU A 129 -2.91 8.40 -8.55
N PRO A 130 -1.84 9.19 -8.34
CA PRO A 130 -1.66 9.96 -7.12
C PRO A 130 -2.85 10.91 -6.90
N PRO A 131 -3.25 11.17 -5.64
CA PRO A 131 -4.28 12.16 -5.37
C PRO A 131 -3.85 13.54 -5.86
N GLY A 132 -4.76 14.23 -6.56
CA GLY A 132 -4.51 15.57 -7.12
C GLY A 132 -4.09 15.58 -8.60
N VAL A 133 -3.74 14.44 -9.20
CA VAL A 133 -3.56 14.33 -10.64
C VAL A 133 -4.94 14.17 -11.28
N ARG A 134 -5.57 15.28 -11.66
CA ARG A 134 -6.54 15.26 -12.77
C ARG A 134 -5.80 15.87 -13.93
N TRP A 135 -5.42 15.07 -14.93
CA TRP A 135 -5.05 15.63 -16.22
C TRP A 135 -6.24 16.46 -16.71
N ALA A 136 -6.09 17.80 -16.68
CA ALA A 136 -6.94 18.65 -17.47
C ALA A 136 -6.72 18.20 -18.92
N ALA A 137 -7.75 17.60 -19.53
CA ALA A 137 -7.75 17.33 -20.95
C ALA A 137 -7.34 18.63 -21.68
N PRO A 138 -6.45 18.60 -22.68
CA PRO A 138 -6.13 19.78 -23.45
C PRO A 138 -7.44 20.32 -24.02
N ARG A 139 -7.83 21.54 -23.64
CA ARG A 139 -8.96 22.23 -24.26
C ARG A 139 -8.68 22.28 -25.75
N ALA A 140 -9.46 21.54 -26.53
CA ALA A 140 -9.50 21.73 -27.97
C ALA A 140 -9.79 23.21 -28.21
N GLN A 141 -8.84 23.92 -28.83
CA GLN A 141 -9.02 25.31 -29.23
C GLN A 141 -10.25 25.39 -30.12
N GLU A 142 -11.23 26.15 -29.66
CA GLU A 142 -12.39 26.56 -30.44
C GLU A 142 -11.87 27.32 -31.68
N SER A 143 -11.84 26.63 -32.81
CA SER A 143 -11.69 27.29 -34.12
C SER A 143 -13.06 27.87 -34.47
N GLY A 144 -13.27 29.14 -34.12
CA GLY A 144 -14.42 29.91 -34.61
C GLY A 144 -14.24 30.22 -36.10
N PRO A 145 -15.26 30.03 -36.95
CA PRO A 145 -15.23 30.57 -38.30
C PRO A 145 -15.62 32.06 -38.27
N SER A 146 -14.83 32.85 -39.01
CA SER A 146 -15.07 34.26 -39.36
C SER A 146 -16.21 34.42 -40.36
#